data_AF-A0A7W9PLA0-F1
#
_entry.id   AF-A0A7W9PLA0-F1
#
_cell.length_a   1.000
_cell.length_b   1.000
_cell.length_c   1.000
_cell.angle_alpha   90.00
_cell.angle_beta   90.00
_cell.angle_gamma   90.00
#
_symmetry.space_group_name_H-M   'P 1'
#
loop_
_entity.id
_entity.type
_entity.pdbx_description
1 polymer ?
#
loop_
_entity_poly.entity_id
_entity_poly.type
_entity_poly.pdbx_seq_one_letter_code
_entity_poly.pdbx_strand_id
1 'polypeptide(L)' 'MEITEGPVTKHGALGDMTSHYCRDLDGNLIELAVYPTV' A
#
# COMPACT_ATOMS: atom_id res chain seq x y z
N MET A 1 -10.64 -7.79 8.30
CA MET A 1 -9.72 -6.75 7.79
C MET A 1 -9.89 -6.75 6.29
N GLU A 2 -10.23 -5.60 5.70
CA GLU A 2 -10.50 -5.47 4.27
C GLU A 2 -9.56 -4.43 3.67
N ILE A 3 -9.25 -4.56 2.38
CA ILE A 3 -8.47 -3.56 1.64
C ILE A 3 -9.39 -2.36 1.39
N THR A 4 -9.00 -1.18 1.87
CA THR A 4 -9.75 0.06 1.68
C THR A 4 -9.46 0.73 0.34
N GLU A 5 -8.26 0.53 -0.20
CA GLU A 5 -7.84 1.02 -1.53
C GLU A 5 -6.70 0.13 -2.04
N GLY A 6 -6.70 -0.22 -3.33
CA GLY A 6 -5.63 -1.01 -3.95
C GLY A 6 -6.14 -2.19 -4.78
N PRO A 7 -5.33 -2.69 -5.74
CA PRO A 7 -3.98 -2.25 -6.07
C PRO A 7 -3.96 -0.89 -6.80
N VAL A 8 -3.09 0.02 -6.35
CA VAL A 8 -2.91 1.35 -6.96
C VAL A 8 -1.43 1.68 -7.09
N THR A 9 -1.06 2.40 -8.14
CA THR A 9 0.31 2.91 -8.31
C THR A 9 0.50 4.13 -7.43
N LYS A 10 1.58 4.13 -6.64
CA LYS A 10 2.01 5.25 -5.80
C LYS A 10 3.52 5.43 -5.94
N HIS A 11 4.02 6.56 -5.45
CA HIS A 11 5.44 6.88 -5.51
C HIS A 11 6.05 6.71 -4.12
N GLY A 12 6.95 5.74 -3.99
CA GLY A 12 7.76 5.50 -2.80
C GLY A 12 9.15 6.13 -2.90
N ALA A 13 9.99 5.88 -1.90
CA ALA A 13 11.36 6.40 -1.83
C ALA A 13 12.28 5.95 -3.00
N LEU A 14 11.99 4.80 -3.63
CA LEU A 14 12.76 4.28 -4.77
C LEU A 14 12.04 4.49 -6.12
N GLY A 15 10.96 5.26 -6.13
CA GLY A 15 10.14 5.48 -7.33
C GLY A 15 8.79 4.77 -7.26
N ASP A 16 8.26 4.40 -8.43
CA ASP A 16 6.92 3.87 -8.53
C ASP A 16 6.79 2.46 -7.92
N MET A 17 5.70 2.24 -7.18
CA MET A 17 5.40 0.99 -6.47
C MET A 17 3.89 0.71 -6.48
N THR A 18 3.51 -0.55 -6.30
CA THR A 18 2.11 -0.95 -6.13
C THR A 18 1.76 -0.99 -4.65
N SER A 19 0.70 -0.28 -4.27
CA SER A 19 0.27 -0.14 -2.87
C SER A 19 -1.15 -0.63 -2.64
N HIS A 20 -1.38 -1.16 -1.44
CA HIS A 20 -2.68 -1.51 -0.88
C HIS A 20 -2.81 -0.86 0.49
N TYR A 21 -4.02 -0.42 0.83
CA TYR A 21 -4.31 0.24 2.09
C TYR A 21 -5.34 -0.55 2.87
N CYS A 22 -5.17 -0.61 4.18
CA CYS A 22 -6.19 -1.13 5.09
C CYS A 22 -6.14 -0.40 6.43
N ARG A 23 -7.06 -0.74 7.33
CA ARG A 23 -7.08 -0.28 8.72
C ARG A 23 -6.74 -1.44 9.64
N ASP A 24 -5.84 -1.21 10.60
CA ASP A 24 -5.60 -2.17 11.69
C ASP A 24 -6.78 -2.20 12.69
N LEU A 25 -6.67 -3.01 13.74
CA LEU A 25 -7.71 -3.13 14.77
C LEU A 25 -7.91 -1.84 15.58
N ASP A 26 -6.88 -1.00 15.65
CA ASP A 26 -6.91 0.30 16.34
C ASP A 26 -7.38 1.44 15.41
N GLY A 27 -7.61 1.14 14.13
CA GLY A 27 -8.04 2.10 13.11
C GLY A 27 -6.91 2.92 12.47
N ASN A 28 -5.64 2.56 12.71
CA ASN A 28 -4.51 3.19 12.02
C ASN A 28 -4.50 2.80 10.54
N LEU A 29 -4.11 3.74 9.68
CA LEU A 29 -3.92 3.47 8.26
C LEU A 29 -2.61 2.71 8.06
N ILE A 30 -2.71 1.53 7.45
CA ILE A 30 -1.56 0.71 7.06
C ILE A 30 -1.46 0.72 5.54
N GLU A 31 -0.23 0.90 5.05
CA GLU A 31 0.12 0.77 3.63
C GLU A 31 1.03 -0.44 3.43
N LEU A 32 0.60 -1.34 2.54
CA LEU A 32 1.38 -2.47 2.06
C LEU A 32 1.83 -2.18 0.63
N ALA A 33 3.12 -1.90 0.45
CA ALA A 33 3.68 -1.53 -0.84
C ALA A 33 4.79 -2.47 -1.30
N VAL A 34 4.83 -2.73 -2.61
CA VAL A 34 5.83 -3.59 -3.25
C VAL A 34 6.44 -2.85 -4.45
N TYR A 35 7.76 -2.74 -4.46
CA TYR A 35 8.49 -2.28 -5.64
C TYR A 35 8.54 -3.38 -6.69
N PRO A 36 8.39 -3.06 -7.99
CA PRO A 36 8.51 -4.04 -9.05
C PRO A 36 9.90 -4.68 -9.02
N THR A 37 9.94 -6.00 -9.23
CA THR A 37 11.21 -6.71 -9.43
C THR A 37 11.69 -6.41 -10.85
N VAL A 38 12.96 -6.04 -11.00
CA VAL A 38 13.62 -5.82 -12.29
C VAL A 38 13.75 -7.11 -13.09
#